data_AF-A0A505D890-F1
#
_entry.id   AF-A0A505D890-F1
#
_cell.length_a   1.000
_cell.length_b   1.000
_cell.length_c   1.000
_cell.angle_alpha   90.00
_cell.angle_beta   90.00
_cell.angle_gamma   90.00
#
_symmetry.space_group_name_H-M   'P 1'
#
loop_
_entity.id
_entity.type
_entity.pdbx_description
1 polymer ?
#
loop_
_entity_poly.entity_id
_entity_poly.type
_entity_poly.pdbx_seq_one_letter_code
_entity_poly.pdbx_strand_id
1 'polypeptide(L)'
;MEREGRDPHVLAHTAASGHLTTDHYTDMLRRAGVPADPADPVAGAAALVDSGTYVFGSADHIAGRLEEFRDAGVDEVILNCAGVLFTEGQAAAFRDAREIIEAVGRRHSG
;
A
#
# COMPACT_ATOMS: atom_id res chain seq x y z
N MET A 1 -2.38 12.95 -4.68
CA MET A 1 -3.20 11.86 -4.13
C MET A 1 -4.47 11.71 -4.98
N GLU A 2 -4.34 11.64 -6.31
CA GLU A 2 -5.54 11.66 -7.16
C GLU A 2 -5.64 10.38 -7.95
N ARG A 3 -6.48 9.50 -7.41
CA ARG A 3 -7.13 8.46 -8.19
C ARG A 3 -8.56 8.34 -7.73
N GLU A 4 -9.40 9.11 -8.39
CA GLU A 4 -10.80 9.27 -8.03
C GLU A 4 -11.55 7.92 -8.03
N GLY A 5 -12.54 7.81 -7.15
CA GLY A 5 -13.44 6.66 -7.09
C GLY A 5 -12.93 5.46 -6.29
N ARG A 6 -11.76 5.53 -5.65
CA ARG A 6 -11.24 4.44 -4.81
C ARG A 6 -10.94 4.91 -3.40
N ASP A 7 -11.57 4.26 -2.41
CA ASP A 7 -11.31 4.52 -1.00
C ASP A 7 -10.07 3.73 -0.53
N PRO A 8 -9.00 4.40 -0.07
CA PRO A 8 -7.79 3.73 0.39
C PRO A 8 -8.03 2.78 1.56
N HIS A 9 -8.99 3.06 2.45
CA HIS A 9 -9.28 2.21 3.60
C HIS A 9 -9.93 0.90 3.16
N VAL A 10 -10.83 0.97 2.17
CA VAL A 10 -11.41 -0.22 1.53
C VAL A 10 -10.31 -1.02 0.84
N LEU A 11 -9.46 -0.37 0.03
CA LEU A 11 -8.38 -1.06 -0.67
C LEU A 11 -7.40 -1.75 0.29
N ALA A 12 -6.97 -1.06 1.36
CA ALA A 12 -6.06 -1.60 2.37
C ALA A 12 -6.69 -2.77 3.12
N HIS A 13 -7.95 -2.64 3.55
CA HIS A 13 -8.66 -3.71 4.25
C HIS A 13 -8.84 -4.93 3.35
N THR A 14 -9.27 -4.73 2.11
CA THR A 14 -9.42 -5.82 1.14
C THR A 14 -8.09 -6.52 0.84
N ALA A 15 -6.98 -5.77 0.76
CA ALA A 15 -5.67 -6.33 0.49
C ALA A 15 -5.06 -7.10 1.68
N ALA A 16 -5.27 -6.61 2.91
CA ALA A 16 -4.51 -7.05 4.08
C ALA A 16 -5.33 -7.81 5.12
N SER A 17 -6.66 -7.87 5.02
CA SER A 17 -7.54 -8.47 6.05
C SER A 17 -7.09 -9.83 6.54
N GLY A 18 -6.73 -10.76 5.64
CA GLY A 18 -6.25 -12.09 6.01
C GLY A 18 -4.93 -12.10 6.78
N HIS A 19 -4.04 -11.12 6.55
CA HIS A 19 -2.82 -10.97 7.35
C HIS A 19 -3.11 -10.29 8.68
N LEU A 20 -4.01 -9.29 8.68
CA LEU A 20 -4.39 -8.54 9.87
C LEU A 20 -5.08 -9.40 10.92
N THR A 21 -5.64 -10.55 10.58
CA THR A 21 -6.18 -11.50 11.59
C THR A 21 -5.12 -12.39 12.26
N THR A 22 -3.83 -12.25 11.89
CA THR A 22 -2.76 -13.09 12.43
C THR A 22 -1.93 -12.35 13.48
N ASP A 23 -1.67 -13.03 14.62
CA ASP A 23 -0.91 -12.46 15.74
C ASP A 23 0.49 -12.00 15.34
N HIS A 24 1.19 -12.79 14.52
CA HIS A 24 2.56 -12.48 14.13
C HIS A 24 2.65 -11.23 13.23
N TYR A 25 1.66 -11.00 12.35
CA TYR A 25 1.64 -9.85 11.46
C TYR A 25 1.32 -8.56 12.23
N THR A 26 0.32 -8.61 13.10
CA THR A 26 -0.06 -7.46 13.93
C THR A 26 0.99 -7.14 14.97
N ASP A 27 1.68 -8.13 15.54
CA ASP A 27 2.85 -7.90 16.40
C ASP A 27 4.00 -7.20 15.66
N MET A 28 4.31 -7.64 14.43
CA MET A 28 5.31 -6.99 13.58
C MET A 28 4.94 -5.51 13.31
N LEU A 29 3.68 -5.23 12.96
CA LEU A 29 3.19 -3.87 12.73
C LEU A 29 3.28 -2.99 13.99
N ARG A 30 2.88 -3.52 15.16
CA ARG A 30 2.96 -2.78 16.43
C ARG A 30 4.39 -2.43 16.81
N ARG A 31 5.36 -3.33 16.57
CA ARG A 31 6.79 -3.04 16.78
C ARG A 31 7.31 -1.96 15.85
N ALA A 32 6.73 -1.83 14.66
CA ALA A 32 7.02 -0.76 13.71
C ALA A 32 6.23 0.54 14.00
N GLY A 33 5.46 0.60 15.08
CA GLY A 33 4.69 1.79 15.48
C GLY A 33 3.31 1.91 14.85
N VAL A 34 2.84 0.91 14.11
CA VAL A 34 1.49 0.86 13.52
C VAL A 34 0.55 0.11 14.48
N PRO A 35 -0.48 0.77 15.06
CA PRO A 35 -1.37 0.14 16.03
C PRO A 35 -2.37 -0.79 15.34
N ALA A 36 -1.98 -2.06 15.14
CA ALA A 36 -2.84 -3.11 14.61
C ALA A 36 -3.18 -4.16 15.67
N ASP A 37 -4.45 -4.55 15.75
CA ASP A 37 -4.97 -5.59 16.64
C ASP A 37 -5.66 -6.68 15.79
N PRO A 38 -5.36 -7.98 15.97
CA PRO A 38 -5.99 -9.05 15.20
C PRO A 38 -7.50 -9.18 15.45
N ALA A 39 -8.01 -8.64 16.56
CA ALA A 39 -9.43 -8.56 16.84
C ALA A 39 -10.14 -7.41 16.09
N ASP A 40 -9.39 -6.44 15.54
CA ASP A 40 -9.93 -5.33 14.75
C ASP A 40 -9.12 -5.07 13.47
N PRO A 41 -9.26 -5.95 12.45
CA PRO A 41 -8.55 -5.81 11.17
C PRO A 41 -9.04 -4.62 10.33
N VAL A 42 -10.18 -4.00 10.67
CA VAL A 42 -10.64 -2.78 10.00
C VAL A 42 -9.84 -1.59 10.51
N ALA A 43 -9.72 -1.43 11.83
CA ALA A 43 -8.87 -0.40 12.42
C ALA A 43 -7.39 -0.61 12.04
N GLY A 44 -6.91 -1.85 12.01
CA GLY A 44 -5.54 -2.15 11.54
C GLY A 44 -5.29 -1.73 10.08
N ALA A 45 -6.28 -1.91 9.20
CA ALA A 45 -6.15 -1.45 7.81
C ALA A 45 -6.13 0.08 7.69
N ALA A 46 -6.95 0.78 8.49
CA ALA A 46 -6.89 2.24 8.55
C ALA A 46 -5.53 2.73 9.07
N ALA A 47 -5.00 2.11 10.12
CA ALA A 47 -3.70 2.43 10.66
C ALA A 47 -2.55 2.27 9.64
N LEU A 48 -2.64 1.30 8.72
CA LEU A 48 -1.67 1.15 7.62
C LEU A 48 -1.71 2.34 6.64
N VAL A 49 -2.90 2.85 6.34
CA VAL A 49 -3.07 4.02 5.45
C VAL A 49 -2.55 5.27 6.16
N ASP A 50 -2.96 5.48 7.41
CA ASP A 50 -2.61 6.67 8.21
C ASP A 50 -1.12 6.74 8.53
N SER A 51 -0.45 5.60 8.73
CA SER A 51 1.00 5.55 8.94
C SER A 51 1.81 5.81 7.65
N GLY A 52 1.16 5.82 6.49
CA GLY A 52 1.83 5.87 5.18
C GLY A 52 2.53 4.57 4.80
N THR A 53 2.32 3.47 5.53
CA THR A 53 2.84 2.13 5.19
C THR A 53 2.10 1.56 3.98
N TYR A 54 0.80 1.87 3.84
CA TYR A 54 0.02 1.61 2.63
C TYR A 54 -0.06 2.88 1.79
N VAL A 55 0.61 2.87 0.63
CA VAL A 55 0.61 4.02 -0.29
C VAL A 55 -0.47 3.85 -1.36
N PHE A 56 -1.24 4.91 -1.59
CA PHE A 56 -2.29 4.94 -2.61
C PHE A 56 -2.30 6.26 -3.37
N GLY A 57 -2.95 6.29 -4.55
CA GLY A 57 -3.14 7.49 -5.36
C GLY A 57 -2.67 7.28 -6.80
N SER A 58 -2.19 8.35 -7.43
CA SER A 58 -1.64 8.31 -8.79
C SER A 58 -0.28 7.61 -8.83
N ALA A 59 0.08 7.08 -9.99
CA ALA A 59 1.39 6.44 -10.19
C ALA A 59 2.57 7.36 -9.87
N ASP A 60 2.52 8.64 -10.27
CA ASP A 60 3.59 9.59 -9.98
C ASP A 60 3.70 9.94 -8.48
N HIS A 61 2.58 9.92 -7.75
CA HIS A 61 2.58 10.08 -6.30
C HIS A 61 3.21 8.87 -5.62
N ILE A 62 2.79 7.67 -6.00
CA ILE A 62 3.36 6.41 -5.47
C ILE A 62 4.87 6.38 -5.74
N ALA A 63 5.31 6.69 -6.96
CA ALA A 63 6.71 6.71 -7.31
C ALA A 63 7.52 7.73 -6.48
N GLY A 64 6.94 8.89 -6.14
CA GLY A 64 7.57 9.85 -5.22
C GLY A 64 7.69 9.31 -3.79
N ARG A 65 6.66 8.62 -3.27
CA ARG A 65 6.72 7.97 -1.95
C ARG A 65 7.78 6.88 -1.88
N LEU A 66 8.01 6.15 -2.97
CA LEU A 66 9.08 5.15 -3.05
C LEU A 66 10.48 5.78 -2.94
N GLU A 67 10.68 6.98 -3.50
CA GLU A 67 11.93 7.73 -3.31
C GLU A 67 12.11 8.17 -1.86
N GLU A 68 11.04 8.64 -1.21
CA GLU A 68 11.10 8.99 0.21
C GLU A 68 11.45 7.78 1.10
N PHE A 69 10.93 6.59 0.78
CA PHE A 69 11.31 5.36 1.49
C PHE A 69 12.78 5.01 1.28
N ARG A 70 13.27 5.10 0.05
CA ARG A 70 14.69 4.89 -0.26
C ARG A 70 15.57 5.89 0.51
N ASP A 71 15.20 7.16 0.52
CA ASP A 71 15.96 8.22 1.19
C ASP A 71 15.90 8.06 2.73
N ALA A 72 14.85 7.42 3.25
CA ALA A 72 14.74 7.00 4.65
C ALA A 72 15.51 5.69 4.98
N GLY A 73 16.17 5.07 3.98
CA GLY A 73 16.97 3.86 4.17
C GLY A 73 16.20 2.54 4.09
N VAL A 74 15.02 2.52 3.47
CA VAL A 74 14.29 1.27 3.20
C VAL A 74 15.00 0.48 2.11
N ASP A 75 15.42 -0.75 2.41
CA ASP A 75 16.13 -1.64 1.47
C ASP A 75 15.20 -2.31 0.45
N GLU A 76 13.97 -2.66 0.85
CA GLU A 76 13.01 -3.38 0.01
C GLU A 76 11.59 -2.87 0.22
N VAL A 77 10.84 -2.78 -0.90
CA VAL A 77 9.43 -2.40 -0.93
C VAL A 77 8.64 -3.48 -1.67
N ILE A 78 7.48 -3.84 -1.14
CA ILE A 78 6.57 -4.79 -1.79
C ILE A 78 5.56 -4.00 -2.61
N LEU A 79 5.61 -4.13 -3.94
CA LEU A 79 4.60 -3.59 -4.83
C LEU A 79 3.41 -4.58 -4.91
N ASN A 80 2.33 -4.26 -4.20
CA ASN A 80 1.14 -5.11 -4.10
C ASN A 80 -0.13 -4.36 -4.55
N CYS A 81 -0.74 -4.80 -5.66
CA CYS A 81 -2.01 -4.26 -6.16
C CYS A 81 -3.24 -5.11 -5.78
N ALA A 82 -3.16 -5.95 -4.75
CA ALA A 82 -4.25 -6.84 -4.32
C ALA A 82 -5.55 -6.10 -4.00
N GLY A 83 -5.46 -4.93 -3.37
CA GLY A 83 -6.65 -4.10 -3.08
C GLY A 83 -7.42 -3.78 -4.36
N VAL A 84 -6.72 -3.33 -5.40
CA VAL A 84 -7.31 -3.06 -6.72
C VAL A 84 -7.78 -4.33 -7.40
N LEU A 85 -7.00 -5.42 -7.33
CA LEU A 85 -7.37 -6.70 -7.93
C LEU A 85 -8.74 -7.17 -7.41
N PHE A 86 -8.96 -7.04 -6.10
CA PHE A 86 -10.17 -7.53 -5.45
C PHE A 86 -11.36 -6.56 -5.52
N THR A 87 -11.14 -5.25 -5.69
CA THR A 87 -12.25 -4.28 -5.85
C THR A 87 -12.58 -3.95 -7.31
N GLU A 88 -11.56 -3.83 -8.18
CA GLU A 88 -11.69 -3.38 -9.57
C GLU A 88 -11.40 -4.48 -10.60
N GLY A 89 -10.80 -5.60 -10.18
CA GLY A 89 -10.45 -6.71 -11.05
C GLY A 89 -9.05 -6.66 -11.67
N GLN A 90 -8.69 -7.76 -12.31
CA GLN A 90 -7.34 -8.06 -12.80
C GLN A 90 -6.81 -7.03 -13.82
N ALA A 91 -7.65 -6.59 -14.77
CA ALA A 91 -7.24 -5.65 -15.80
C ALA A 91 -6.87 -4.27 -15.22
N ALA A 92 -7.57 -3.84 -14.17
CA ALA A 92 -7.21 -2.63 -13.44
C ALA A 92 -5.89 -2.83 -12.69
N ALA A 93 -5.75 -3.89 -11.90
CA ALA A 93 -4.53 -4.15 -11.14
C ALA A 93 -3.26 -4.19 -12.03
N PHE A 94 -3.31 -4.83 -13.20
CA PHE A 94 -2.17 -4.86 -14.12
C PHE A 94 -1.86 -3.50 -14.74
N ARG A 95 -2.89 -2.74 -15.12
CA ARG A 95 -2.71 -1.38 -15.63
C ARG A 95 -2.02 -0.51 -14.59
N ASP A 96 -2.46 -0.60 -13.34
CA ASP A 96 -1.91 0.16 -12.22
C ASP A 96 -0.45 -0.18 -11.94
N ALA A 97 -0.13 -1.49 -11.86
CA ALA A 97 1.23 -1.95 -11.65
C ALA A 97 2.15 -1.45 -12.77
N ARG A 98 1.71 -1.52 -14.03
CA ARG A 98 2.44 -0.99 -15.18
C ARG A 98 2.67 0.52 -15.07
N GLU A 99 1.62 1.29 -14.78
CA GLU A 99 1.71 2.76 -14.64
C GLU A 99 2.71 3.16 -13.54
N ILE A 100 2.71 2.46 -12.40
CA ILE A 100 3.65 2.68 -11.28
C ILE A 100 5.08 2.37 -11.72
N ILE A 101 5.32 1.21 -12.36
CA ILE A 101 6.66 0.82 -12.84
C ILE A 101 7.18 1.83 -13.88
N GLU A 102 6.34 2.26 -14.82
CA GLU A 102 6.70 3.28 -15.80
C GLU A 102 7.04 4.62 -15.13
N ALA A 103 6.29 5.02 -14.10
CA ALA A 103 6.55 6.25 -13.35
C ALA A 103 7.89 6.20 -12.60
N VAL A 104 8.20 5.07 -11.96
CA VAL A 104 9.51 4.83 -11.32
C VAL A 104 10.64 4.88 -12.35
N GLY A 105 10.46 4.21 -13.49
CA GLY A 105 11.45 4.20 -14.58
C GLY A 105 11.75 5.61 -15.12
N ARG A 106 10.73 6.45 -15.28
CA ARG A 106 10.91 7.86 -15.71
C ARG A 106 11.75 8.67 -14.71
N ARG A 107 11.59 8.44 -13.41
CA ARG A 107 12.31 9.17 -12.36
C ARG A 107 13.79 8.76 -12.22
N HIS A 108 14.14 7.51 -12.55
CA HIS A 108 15.51 7.01 -12.48
C HIS A 108 16.31 7.11 -13.78
N SER A 109 15.64 7.45 -14.89
CA SER A 109 16.29 7.68 -16.19
C SER A 109 16.65 9.17 -16.42
N GLY A 110 16.42 10.02 -15.42
CA GLY A 110 16.71 11.46 -15.42
C GLY A 110 17.99 11.82 -14.67
#